data_AF-A0A8X8XIL4-F1
#
_entry.id   AF-A0A8X8XIL4-F1
#
_cell.length_a   1.000
_cell.length_b   1.000
_cell.length_c   1.000
_cell.angle_alpha   90.00
_cell.angle_beta   90.00
_cell.angle_gamma   90.00
#
_symmetry.space_group_name_H-M   'P 1'
#
loop_
_entity.id
_entity.type
_entity.pdbx_description
1 polymer ?
#
loop_
_entity_poly.entity_id
_entity_poly.type
_entity_poly.pdbx_seq_one_letter_code
_entity_poly.pdbx_strand_id
1 'polypeptide(L)'
;MSAVSGSGIHVRGGGMMKPVCAPSHQLNVVAALSRRVRVSRAFASKHRMVNLDNRFVNGTKLRSSARMERMQLWQADGLGRSPKLRFVAKNSMSQVPEKPLGLYDPAFDKDSCGVGFVAELSGESSRKTVTDAIEMLVRMTHRGACGCETNTGDGAGILVGVPHEFYREAAKDAGFELPPPGEYAVGMFFLPVLDSRREQSKIVFTKVAESLGHLVLGWRLVPTDNSGLGKSALQTEPVIEQVFLTATPRSKADFEQQMYILRRVSMVAIRAALNLHHGGVRDFYICSLSSRTVVYKGQLKPEQLKEYYYADLGNERFTSYMALFFHTLDHYLILDAGLDTWGELIHSRFSTNTFPSWDRAQPMRVLGHNGEINTLRGNVNWMRAREGLLKCKELGLSKTEMKKLLPIVDASSSDSGSFDGVLELLVRAGRSLPEAMMMMIPEAWQNDKNMDPDRRALYEYFSALMEP
;
A
#
# COMPACT_ATOMS: atom_id res chain seq x y z
N MET A 1 -43.95 -34.05 3.45
CA MET A 1 -43.02 -34.83 4.27
C MET A 1 -41.69 -34.07 4.28
N SER A 2 -41.06 -33.57 5.36
CA SER A 2 -41.11 -33.76 6.83
C SER A 2 -39.86 -34.45 7.44
N ALA A 3 -38.73 -33.74 7.46
CA ALA A 3 -37.59 -33.86 8.39
C ALA A 3 -36.66 -32.66 8.08
N VAL A 4 -36.19 -31.77 8.98
CA VAL A 4 -35.96 -31.74 10.44
C VAL A 4 -34.63 -32.36 10.91
N SER A 5 -33.60 -31.52 10.93
CA SER A 5 -32.49 -31.49 11.90
C SER A 5 -31.92 -30.06 11.91
N GLY A 6 -31.29 -29.54 12.97
CA GLY A 6 -31.07 -30.08 14.31
C GLY A 6 -30.18 -29.15 15.13
N SER A 7 -30.72 -28.01 15.59
CA SER A 7 -29.95 -26.94 16.24
C SER A 7 -29.52 -27.29 17.68
N GLY A 8 -28.22 -27.40 17.93
CA GLY A 8 -27.64 -27.64 19.26
C GLY A 8 -26.86 -26.45 19.80
N ILE A 9 -27.31 -25.85 20.90
CA ILE A 9 -26.58 -24.85 21.69
C ILE A 9 -25.88 -25.55 22.86
N HIS A 10 -24.65 -25.13 23.19
CA HIS A 10 -23.98 -25.53 24.43
C HIS A 10 -23.19 -24.38 25.06
N VAL A 11 -23.37 -24.18 26.37
CA VAL A 11 -22.83 -23.04 27.13
C VAL A 11 -22.54 -23.47 28.57
N ARG A 12 -21.36 -23.06 29.08
CA ARG A 12 -20.87 -23.11 30.48
C ARG A 12 -20.57 -24.48 31.12
N GLY A 13 -19.54 -24.47 31.98
CA GLY A 13 -19.18 -25.53 32.92
C GLY A 13 -17.66 -25.57 33.15
N GLY A 14 -17.16 -24.97 34.23
CA GLY A 14 -15.72 -24.94 34.56
C GLY A 14 -15.36 -25.80 35.77
N GLY A 15 -14.10 -26.20 35.89
CA GLY A 15 -13.58 -26.97 37.03
C GLY A 15 -12.05 -26.89 37.13
N MET A 16 -11.53 -26.76 38.35
CA MET A 16 -10.09 -26.70 38.64
C MET A 16 -9.53 -28.08 38.97
N MET A 17 -8.26 -28.37 38.62
CA MET A 17 -7.25 -28.84 39.59
C MET A 17 -5.82 -28.93 39.01
N LYS A 18 -4.83 -28.68 39.88
CA LYS A 18 -3.45 -29.22 39.83
C LYS A 18 -3.27 -30.02 41.14
N PRO A 19 -2.38 -31.03 41.20
CA PRO A 19 -1.04 -30.78 41.77
C PRO A 19 0.10 -31.58 41.09
N VAL A 20 1.28 -30.97 40.85
CA VAL A 20 2.55 -31.16 41.61
C VAL A 20 3.22 -32.54 41.46
N CYS A 21 4.40 -32.60 40.82
CA CYS A 21 5.66 -32.90 41.52
C CYS A 21 6.91 -32.65 40.65
N ALA A 22 8.04 -32.42 41.31
CA ALA A 22 9.41 -32.51 40.79
C ALA A 22 10.26 -33.27 41.83
N PRO A 23 11.47 -33.78 41.48
CA PRO A 23 12.63 -33.04 41.96
C PRO A 23 13.87 -33.04 41.04
N SER A 24 14.82 -32.20 41.45
CA SER A 24 16.18 -31.98 40.98
C SER A 24 17.07 -33.21 40.71
N HIS A 25 18.11 -33.02 39.90
CA HIS A 25 19.50 -33.10 40.41
C HIS A 25 20.50 -32.27 39.58
N GLN A 26 21.52 -31.70 40.26
CA GLN A 26 22.73 -31.15 39.64
C GLN A 26 23.88 -32.17 39.78
N LEU A 27 24.91 -32.08 38.93
CA LEU A 27 26.31 -31.88 39.36
C LEU A 27 27.27 -31.62 38.18
N ASN A 28 28.46 -31.11 38.50
CA ASN A 28 29.55 -30.77 37.56
C ASN A 28 30.55 -31.93 37.38
N VAL A 29 31.55 -31.80 36.47
CA VAL A 29 33.02 -31.82 36.78
C VAL A 29 33.92 -32.11 35.55
N VAL A 30 34.70 -31.07 35.16
CA VAL A 30 36.13 -31.08 34.68
C VAL A 30 36.53 -31.77 33.35
N ALA A 31 37.63 -31.28 32.78
CA ALA A 31 38.17 -31.56 31.44
C ALA A 31 39.43 -32.47 31.42
N ALA A 32 39.92 -32.82 30.23
CA ALA A 32 41.23 -33.44 29.98
C ALA A 32 41.94 -32.81 28.75
N LEU A 33 43.27 -32.98 28.62
CA LEU A 33 44.15 -32.23 27.71
C LEU A 33 45.17 -33.11 26.95
N SER A 34 45.28 -32.91 25.62
CA SER A 34 46.46 -33.21 24.77
C SER A 34 46.32 -32.41 23.45
N ARG A 35 47.30 -31.68 22.85
CA ARG A 35 48.69 -31.99 22.39
C ARG A 35 48.69 -33.15 21.36
N ARG A 36 49.22 -33.07 20.13
CA ARG A 36 50.17 -32.15 19.41
C ARG A 36 50.01 -32.43 17.86
N VAL A 37 50.57 -31.78 16.83
CA VAL A 37 51.62 -30.74 16.62
C VAL A 37 51.34 -29.91 15.31
N ARG A 38 52.34 -29.34 14.61
CA ARG A 38 52.27 -28.54 13.35
C ARG A 38 52.74 -29.31 12.09
N VAL A 39 52.36 -28.85 10.89
CA VAL A 39 53.26 -28.65 9.71
C VAL A 39 52.81 -27.39 8.93
N SER A 40 53.74 -26.69 8.25
CA SER A 40 53.45 -25.56 7.34
C SER A 40 54.41 -25.58 6.12
N ARG A 41 53.96 -25.15 4.93
CA ARG A 41 54.79 -24.95 3.71
C ARG A 41 54.26 -23.77 2.86
N ALA A 42 55.07 -23.27 1.92
CA ALA A 42 54.87 -22.03 1.15
C ALA A 42 55.45 -22.12 -0.29
N PHE A 43 55.74 -20.97 -0.95
CA PHE A 43 56.29 -20.75 -2.33
C PHE A 43 55.26 -20.90 -3.49
N ALA A 44 55.41 -20.34 -4.72
CA ALA A 44 56.11 -19.17 -5.34
C ALA A 44 55.80 -19.19 -6.88
N SER A 45 55.94 -18.19 -7.78
CA SER A 45 56.33 -16.74 -7.82
C SER A 45 55.52 -16.07 -8.99
N LYS A 46 55.89 -15.10 -9.87
CA LYS A 46 57.10 -14.32 -10.28
C LYS A 46 56.69 -13.07 -11.12
N HIS A 47 57.63 -12.25 -11.62
CA HIS A 47 57.40 -11.03 -12.44
C HIS A 47 57.77 -11.17 -13.94
N ARG A 48 57.14 -10.37 -14.83
CA ARG A 48 57.83 -9.57 -15.89
C ARG A 48 56.96 -8.42 -16.46
N MET A 49 57.58 -7.49 -17.21
CA MET A 49 57.00 -6.24 -17.78
C MET A 49 57.29 -6.09 -19.28
N VAL A 50 56.44 -5.33 -20.00
CA VAL A 50 56.69 -4.50 -21.21
C VAL A 50 55.67 -3.33 -21.12
N ASN A 51 56.02 -2.05 -20.90
CA ASN A 51 56.50 -0.98 -21.82
C ASN A 51 55.52 -0.64 -22.99
N LEU A 52 55.22 0.61 -23.36
CA LEU A 52 55.66 1.96 -22.92
C LEU A 52 54.66 3.08 -23.33
N ASP A 53 54.69 4.26 -22.66
CA ASP A 53 54.30 5.65 -23.08
C ASP A 53 52.97 5.96 -23.86
N ASN A 54 52.23 7.05 -23.60
CA ASN A 54 52.69 8.47 -23.51
C ASN A 54 51.74 9.45 -22.74
N ARG A 55 52.33 10.24 -21.82
CA ARG A 55 52.21 11.71 -21.59
C ARG A 55 50.87 12.49 -21.52
N PHE A 56 50.59 13.04 -20.31
CA PHE A 56 50.04 14.39 -19.97
C PHE A 56 48.65 14.81 -20.55
N VAL A 57 47.96 15.89 -20.14
CA VAL A 57 48.23 17.09 -19.30
C VAL A 57 47.01 17.37 -18.36
N ASN A 58 47.20 18.16 -17.30
CA ASN A 58 46.19 18.66 -16.34
C ASN A 58 45.47 17.60 -15.49
N GLY A 59 45.51 17.76 -14.17
CA GLY A 59 44.84 16.82 -13.25
C GLY A 59 44.40 17.46 -11.95
N THR A 60 43.70 16.68 -11.13
CA THR A 60 43.53 16.96 -9.70
C THR A 60 43.50 15.62 -8.96
N LYS A 61 44.26 15.50 -7.86
CA LYS A 61 44.20 14.28 -7.01
C LYS A 61 42.87 14.23 -6.29
N LEU A 62 42.12 13.14 -6.46
CA LEU A 62 41.01 12.77 -5.59
C LEU A 62 41.39 11.55 -4.75
N ARG A 63 41.30 11.67 -3.43
CA ARG A 63 41.49 10.56 -2.49
C ARG A 63 40.33 9.56 -2.64
N SER A 64 40.64 8.28 -2.72
CA SER A 64 39.67 7.21 -2.52
C SER A 64 39.25 7.14 -1.05
N SER A 65 37.99 7.43 -0.76
CA SER A 65 37.35 7.09 0.52
C SER A 65 36.43 5.90 0.32
N ALA A 66 36.67 4.81 1.06
CA ALA A 66 36.03 3.52 0.82
C ALA A 66 34.59 3.43 1.37
N ARG A 67 33.62 4.05 0.69
CA ARG A 67 32.17 3.74 0.77
C ARG A 67 31.36 4.54 -0.28
N MET A 68 31.41 4.15 -1.56
CA MET A 68 30.52 4.75 -2.57
C MET A 68 30.35 3.90 -3.85
N GLU A 69 29.28 3.10 -3.93
CA GLU A 69 28.87 2.44 -5.19
C GLU A 69 28.07 3.40 -6.09
N ARG A 70 28.75 4.38 -6.69
CA ARG A 70 28.18 5.20 -7.77
C ARG A 70 28.34 4.50 -9.12
N MET A 71 27.29 3.84 -9.60
CA MET A 71 27.13 3.62 -11.05
C MET A 71 26.85 4.98 -11.71
N GLN A 72 27.77 5.44 -12.56
CA GLN A 72 27.57 6.63 -13.39
C GLN A 72 27.15 6.20 -14.78
N LEU A 73 25.87 6.37 -15.14
CA LEU A 73 25.45 6.29 -16.54
C LEU A 73 25.76 7.61 -17.25
N TRP A 74 26.82 7.62 -18.05
CA TRP A 74 27.09 8.69 -19.00
C TRP A 74 26.39 8.36 -20.32
N GLN A 75 25.37 9.13 -20.68
CA GLN A 75 24.71 9.05 -21.99
C GLN A 75 24.85 10.41 -22.68
N ALA A 76 25.44 10.43 -23.87
CA ALA A 76 25.66 11.63 -24.66
C ALA A 76 24.47 11.83 -25.61
N ASP A 77 23.57 12.77 -25.28
CA ASP A 77 22.40 13.14 -26.09
C ASP A 77 22.79 14.00 -27.32
N GLY A 78 23.68 13.45 -28.16
CA GLY A 78 24.13 14.03 -29.42
C GLY A 78 25.19 15.14 -29.29
N LEU A 79 25.76 15.51 -30.44
CA LEU A 79 26.71 16.62 -30.55
C LEU A 79 26.02 17.95 -30.21
N GLY A 80 26.62 18.71 -29.29
CA GLY A 80 26.17 20.06 -28.92
C GLY A 80 25.26 20.18 -27.69
N ARG A 81 24.99 19.09 -26.96
CA ARG A 81 24.24 19.15 -25.68
C ARG A 81 25.12 18.76 -24.49
N SER A 82 25.13 19.59 -23.46
CA SER A 82 25.77 19.29 -22.18
C SER A 82 25.08 18.10 -21.50
N PRO A 83 25.80 17.06 -21.04
CA PRO A 83 25.20 15.86 -20.47
C PRO A 83 24.40 16.19 -19.21
N LYS A 84 23.12 15.81 -19.18
CA LYS A 84 22.25 15.96 -18.01
C LYS A 84 22.48 14.80 -17.03
N LEU A 85 22.89 15.13 -15.82
CA LEU A 85 23.21 14.15 -14.79
C LEU A 85 21.92 13.54 -14.20
N ARG A 86 21.45 12.44 -14.81
CA ARG A 86 20.30 11.68 -14.32
C ARG A 86 20.67 10.91 -13.05
N PHE A 87 20.03 11.27 -11.93
CA PHE A 87 19.95 10.39 -10.77
C PHE A 87 18.94 9.27 -11.07
N VAL A 88 19.46 8.08 -11.37
CA VAL A 88 18.65 6.85 -11.36
C VAL A 88 18.56 6.39 -9.92
N ALA A 89 17.38 6.53 -9.31
CA ALA A 89 17.09 5.86 -8.04
C ALA A 89 17.05 4.34 -8.31
N LYS A 90 17.83 3.56 -7.54
CA LYS A 90 17.96 2.10 -7.74
C LYS A 90 16.70 1.31 -7.33
N ASN A 91 15.81 1.90 -6.54
CA ASN A 91 14.65 1.24 -5.96
C ASN A 91 13.39 2.03 -6.32
N SER A 92 12.50 1.40 -7.09
CA SER A 92 11.09 1.76 -7.25
C SER A 92 10.23 0.86 -6.37
N MET A 93 9.09 1.35 -5.89
CA MET A 93 8.06 0.56 -5.17
C MET A 93 7.30 -0.43 -6.08
N SER A 94 7.76 -0.59 -7.31
CA SER A 94 7.08 -1.21 -8.43
C SER A 94 8.10 -1.69 -9.45
N GLN A 95 7.99 -2.93 -9.92
CA GLN A 95 8.77 -3.42 -11.08
C GLN A 95 7.96 -3.39 -12.39
N VAL A 96 6.79 -2.74 -12.37
CA VAL A 96 5.90 -2.59 -13.54
C VAL A 96 6.62 -1.82 -14.66
N PRO A 97 6.79 -2.42 -15.86
CA PRO A 97 7.30 -1.70 -17.01
C PRO A 97 6.45 -0.46 -17.35
N GLU A 98 7.08 0.65 -17.70
CA GLU A 98 6.38 1.89 -18.10
C GLU A 98 5.94 1.89 -19.58
N LYS A 99 6.32 0.84 -20.32
CA LYS A 99 6.10 0.66 -21.76
C LYS A 99 5.91 -0.83 -22.05
N PRO A 100 5.31 -1.20 -23.19
CA PRO A 100 5.20 -2.60 -23.58
C PRO A 100 6.54 -3.33 -23.61
N LEU A 101 6.57 -4.52 -23.01
CA LEU A 101 7.76 -5.35 -22.85
C LEU A 101 7.46 -6.77 -23.38
N GLY A 102 7.80 -6.99 -24.65
CA GLY A 102 7.39 -8.20 -25.36
C GLY A 102 5.89 -8.21 -25.61
N LEU A 103 5.17 -9.16 -25.00
CA LEU A 103 3.70 -9.27 -25.08
C LEU A 103 2.96 -8.56 -23.93
N TYR A 104 3.67 -8.13 -22.88
CA TYR A 104 3.08 -7.34 -21.80
C TYR A 104 2.90 -5.89 -22.25
N ASP A 105 1.72 -5.31 -22.05
CA ASP A 105 1.43 -3.88 -22.24
C ASP A 105 0.75 -3.33 -20.97
N PRO A 106 1.33 -2.31 -20.30
CA PRO A 106 0.73 -1.65 -19.13
C PRO A 106 -0.67 -1.08 -19.38
N ALA A 107 -1.09 -0.87 -20.63
CA ALA A 107 -2.44 -0.42 -20.99
C ALA A 107 -3.51 -1.53 -20.93
N PHE A 108 -3.10 -2.81 -20.81
CA PHE A 108 -3.98 -3.97 -20.60
C PHE A 108 -3.72 -4.67 -19.25
N ASP A 109 -3.14 -3.93 -18.31
CA ASP A 109 -2.81 -4.35 -16.96
C ASP A 109 -4.06 -4.33 -16.06
N LYS A 110 -4.30 -5.40 -15.30
CA LYS A 110 -5.59 -5.75 -14.70
C LYS A 110 -5.42 -6.34 -13.31
N ASP A 111 -6.10 -5.75 -12.34
CA ASP A 111 -6.25 -6.25 -10.96
C ASP A 111 -7.60 -7.01 -10.85
N SER A 112 -7.74 -8.03 -10.00
CA SER A 112 -8.99 -8.84 -9.85
C SER A 112 -8.92 -9.83 -8.68
N CYS A 113 -9.13 -9.37 -7.44
CA CYS A 113 -8.70 -10.15 -6.27
C CYS A 113 -9.62 -10.10 -5.03
N GLY A 114 -9.34 -10.90 -3.99
CA GLY A 114 -10.24 -11.16 -2.86
C GLY A 114 -10.51 -9.95 -1.96
N VAL A 115 -11.79 -9.65 -1.70
CA VAL A 115 -12.24 -8.57 -0.81
C VAL A 115 -13.25 -9.06 0.22
N GLY A 116 -13.21 -8.48 1.42
CA GLY A 116 -14.27 -8.67 2.41
C GLY A 116 -14.28 -7.58 3.48
N PHE A 117 -15.35 -7.56 4.28
CA PHE A 117 -15.62 -6.50 5.25
C PHE A 117 -16.21 -7.08 6.54
N VAL A 118 -15.79 -6.54 7.66
CA VAL A 118 -16.35 -6.80 9.01
C VAL A 118 -16.68 -5.45 9.63
N ALA A 119 -17.86 -5.31 10.23
CA ALA A 119 -18.22 -4.15 11.03
C ALA A 119 -19.07 -4.55 12.23
N GLU A 120 -18.86 -3.84 13.32
CA GLU A 120 -19.74 -3.86 14.48
C GLU A 120 -20.85 -2.82 14.29
N LEU A 121 -22.10 -3.24 14.44
CA LEU A 121 -23.27 -2.40 14.18
C LEU A 121 -23.58 -1.43 15.33
N SER A 122 -23.03 -1.66 16.54
CA SER A 122 -23.06 -0.67 17.63
C SER A 122 -22.11 0.51 17.38
N GLY A 123 -21.14 0.37 16.48
CA GLY A 123 -20.05 1.34 16.28
C GLY A 123 -18.96 1.30 17.36
N GLU A 124 -19.00 0.34 18.29
CA GLU A 124 -17.98 0.20 19.34
C GLU A 124 -16.69 -0.44 18.79
N SER A 125 -15.54 0.16 19.11
CA SER A 125 -14.25 -0.36 18.66
C SER A 125 -13.82 -1.60 19.43
N SER A 126 -13.77 -2.74 18.74
CA SER A 126 -13.39 -4.03 19.33
C SER A 126 -12.07 -4.54 18.76
N ARG A 127 -11.33 -5.30 19.58
CA ARG A 127 -10.18 -6.09 19.10
C ARG A 127 -10.64 -7.24 18.21
N LYS A 128 -11.83 -7.81 18.50
CA LYS A 128 -12.39 -8.94 17.77
C LYS A 128 -12.58 -8.63 16.29
N THR A 129 -13.11 -7.45 15.95
CA THR A 129 -13.32 -6.99 14.57
C THR A 129 -12.05 -7.03 13.73
N VAL A 130 -10.90 -6.65 14.32
CA VAL A 130 -9.60 -6.66 13.66
C VAL A 130 -9.08 -8.10 13.52
N THR A 131 -9.21 -8.92 14.56
CA THR A 131 -8.82 -10.33 14.51
C THR A 131 -9.65 -11.14 13.52
N ASP A 132 -10.97 -10.93 13.48
CA ASP A 132 -11.90 -11.55 12.52
C ASP A 132 -11.53 -11.19 11.08
N ALA A 133 -11.25 -9.90 10.82
CA ALA A 133 -10.88 -9.44 9.48
C ALA A 133 -9.52 -9.99 9.02
N ILE A 134 -8.54 -10.11 9.92
CA ILE A 134 -7.26 -10.77 9.62
C ILE A 134 -7.47 -12.28 9.38
N GLU A 135 -8.29 -12.95 10.18
CA GLU A 135 -8.62 -14.37 10.00
C GLU A 135 -9.36 -14.62 8.67
N MET A 136 -10.30 -13.75 8.29
CA MET A 136 -10.98 -13.82 6.99
C MET A 136 -10.03 -13.54 5.82
N LEU A 137 -9.10 -12.60 5.98
CA LEU A 137 -8.04 -12.32 5.02
C LEU A 137 -7.13 -13.55 4.82
N VAL A 138 -6.64 -14.18 5.89
CA VAL A 138 -5.85 -15.42 5.85
C VAL A 138 -6.64 -16.57 5.22
N ARG A 139 -7.96 -16.66 5.47
CA ARG A 139 -8.83 -17.65 4.79
C ARG A 139 -9.00 -17.38 3.29
N MET A 140 -8.68 -16.20 2.79
CA MET A 140 -8.66 -15.90 1.34
C MET A 140 -7.38 -16.33 0.62
N THR A 141 -6.30 -16.76 1.29
CA THR A 141 -5.05 -17.23 0.64
C THR A 141 -5.25 -18.31 -0.42
N HIS A 142 -6.36 -19.05 -0.40
CA HIS A 142 -6.72 -20.02 -1.45
C HIS A 142 -7.14 -19.40 -2.80
N ARG A 143 -7.21 -18.07 -2.92
CA ARG A 143 -7.76 -17.35 -4.08
C ARG A 143 -6.72 -16.50 -4.81
N GLY A 144 -5.88 -17.10 -5.65
CA GLY A 144 -5.09 -16.30 -6.59
C GLY A 144 -3.87 -16.90 -7.28
N ALA A 145 -2.74 -16.16 -7.30
CA ALA A 145 -1.55 -16.32 -8.15
C ALA A 145 -0.27 -15.90 -7.38
N CYS A 146 0.49 -16.84 -6.80
CA CYS A 146 1.76 -16.46 -6.12
C CYS A 146 2.73 -15.89 -7.16
N GLY A 147 3.57 -14.95 -6.75
CA GLY A 147 4.62 -14.41 -7.61
C GLY A 147 5.66 -15.47 -8.00
N CYS A 148 6.66 -15.07 -8.77
CA CYS A 148 7.76 -15.94 -9.20
C CYS A 148 8.66 -16.47 -8.05
N GLU A 149 8.39 -16.06 -6.80
CA GLU A 149 9.00 -16.54 -5.56
C GLU A 149 7.89 -16.95 -4.59
N THR A 150 8.01 -18.09 -3.90
CA THR A 150 6.98 -18.67 -3.00
C THR A 150 6.55 -17.79 -1.83
N ASN A 151 7.30 -16.72 -1.56
CA ASN A 151 7.15 -15.80 -0.43
C ASN A 151 6.85 -14.36 -0.88
N THR A 152 6.59 -14.13 -2.17
CA THR A 152 6.07 -12.87 -2.70
C THR A 152 4.62 -13.08 -3.13
N GLY A 153 3.70 -12.39 -2.46
CA GLY A 153 2.35 -12.19 -2.99
C GLY A 153 2.25 -10.90 -3.78
N ASP A 154 1.21 -10.78 -4.61
CA ASP A 154 0.94 -9.55 -5.38
C ASP A 154 0.63 -8.37 -4.43
N GLY A 155 0.06 -8.66 -3.26
CA GLY A 155 -0.16 -7.69 -2.19
C GLY A 155 -1.30 -8.05 -1.24
N ALA A 156 -1.36 -7.41 -0.07
CA ALA A 156 -2.44 -7.59 0.88
C ALA A 156 -2.57 -6.34 1.77
N GLY A 157 -3.74 -6.16 2.37
CA GLY A 157 -3.99 -5.03 3.26
C GLY A 157 -5.30 -5.05 4.02
N ILE A 158 -5.39 -4.12 4.96
CA ILE A 158 -6.55 -3.86 5.80
C ILE A 158 -6.72 -2.35 6.00
N LEU A 159 -7.93 -1.87 5.78
CA LEU A 159 -8.41 -0.53 6.13
C LEU A 159 -9.24 -0.67 7.39
N VAL A 160 -8.85 0.04 8.45
CA VAL A 160 -9.58 0.07 9.74
C VAL A 160 -10.01 1.48 10.10
N GLY A 161 -10.94 1.61 11.04
CA GLY A 161 -11.13 2.84 11.80
C GLY A 161 -9.90 3.16 12.64
N VAL A 162 -9.64 4.44 12.92
CA VAL A 162 -8.43 4.90 13.63
C VAL A 162 -8.37 4.34 15.08
N PRO A 163 -7.38 3.50 15.44
CA PRO A 163 -7.26 2.88 16.76
C PRO A 163 -6.64 3.85 17.79
N HIS A 164 -7.46 4.77 18.34
CA HIS A 164 -6.97 5.83 19.22
C HIS A 164 -6.17 5.33 20.44
N GLU A 165 -6.66 4.32 21.16
CA GLU A 165 -6.01 3.78 22.36
C GLU A 165 -4.62 3.18 22.09
N PHE A 166 -4.38 2.71 20.87
CA PHE A 166 -3.05 2.30 20.40
C PHE A 166 -2.20 3.52 20.04
N TYR A 167 -2.70 4.42 19.19
CA TYR A 167 -1.91 5.55 18.70
C TYR A 167 -1.55 6.56 19.79
N ARG A 168 -2.39 6.80 20.80
CA ARG A 168 -2.06 7.70 21.93
C ARG A 168 -0.79 7.27 22.66
N GLU A 169 -0.52 5.97 22.68
CA GLU A 169 0.63 5.38 23.37
C GLU A 169 1.83 5.34 22.41
N ALA A 170 1.62 4.85 21.19
CA ALA A 170 2.64 4.79 20.15
C ALA A 170 3.15 6.18 19.67
N ALA A 171 2.40 7.25 19.95
CA ALA A 171 2.82 8.64 19.75
C ALA A 171 3.73 9.14 20.89
N LYS A 172 3.44 8.78 22.16
CA LYS A 172 4.33 9.09 23.29
C LYS A 172 5.69 8.44 23.11
N ASP A 173 5.72 7.19 22.65
CA ASP A 173 6.94 6.47 22.28
C ASP A 173 7.72 7.16 21.15
N ALA A 174 7.02 7.87 20.25
CA ALA A 174 7.58 8.71 19.20
C ALA A 174 7.85 10.18 19.62
N GLY A 175 7.63 10.53 20.89
CA GLY A 175 7.99 11.82 21.47
C GLY A 175 6.95 12.95 21.34
N PHE A 176 5.68 12.66 21.04
CA PHE A 176 4.62 13.68 20.96
C PHE A 176 3.28 13.18 21.54
N GLU A 177 2.43 14.12 21.96
CA GLU A 177 1.08 13.81 22.47
C GLU A 177 0.03 13.91 21.35
N LEU A 178 -1.03 13.11 21.46
CA LEU A 178 -2.18 13.15 20.54
C LEU A 178 -3.42 13.77 21.20
N PRO A 179 -4.14 14.66 20.49
CA PRO A 179 -5.49 15.08 20.83
C PRO A 179 -6.50 13.91 20.95
N PRO A 180 -7.71 14.17 21.48
CA PRO A 180 -8.83 13.23 21.48
C PRO A 180 -9.20 12.66 20.09
N PRO A 181 -9.94 11.53 20.03
CA PRO A 181 -10.45 10.99 18.77
C PRO A 181 -11.19 12.03 17.92
N GLY A 182 -10.83 12.14 16.65
CA GLY A 182 -11.46 13.08 15.69
C GLY A 182 -10.87 14.50 15.69
N GLU A 183 -10.02 14.88 16.65
CA GLU A 183 -9.29 16.17 16.60
C GLU A 183 -7.96 16.09 15.84
N TYR A 184 -7.45 14.88 15.62
CA TYR A 184 -6.28 14.59 14.79
C TYR A 184 -6.61 13.67 13.61
N ALA A 185 -5.74 13.69 12.61
CA ALA A 185 -5.69 12.79 11.48
C ALA A 185 -4.35 12.06 11.45
N VAL A 186 -4.38 10.83 10.94
CA VAL A 186 -3.19 10.02 10.65
C VAL A 186 -3.05 9.88 9.13
N GLY A 187 -1.82 10.00 8.65
CA GLY A 187 -1.45 9.68 7.28
C GLY A 187 -0.46 8.53 7.24
N MET A 188 -0.71 7.50 6.44
CA MET A 188 0.19 6.37 6.23
C MET A 188 0.97 6.57 4.92
N PHE A 189 2.30 6.68 5.00
CA PHE A 189 3.17 7.04 3.89
C PHE A 189 4.13 5.91 3.54
N PHE A 190 4.30 5.67 2.25
CA PHE A 190 5.44 4.96 1.68
C PHE A 190 6.44 6.00 1.18
N LEU A 191 7.62 6.04 1.80
CA LEU A 191 8.65 7.03 1.57
C LEU A 191 9.91 6.42 0.92
N PRO A 192 10.74 7.24 0.26
CA PRO A 192 11.98 6.78 -0.34
C PRO A 192 12.93 6.12 0.67
N VAL A 193 13.56 5.01 0.28
CA VAL A 193 14.61 4.35 1.07
C VAL A 193 15.81 5.27 1.31
N LEU A 194 16.13 6.14 0.35
CA LEU A 194 17.23 7.09 0.47
C LEU A 194 16.86 8.27 1.39
N ASP A 195 17.53 8.37 2.54
CA ASP A 195 17.28 9.35 3.61
C ASP A 195 17.09 10.79 3.11
N SER A 196 17.94 11.26 2.19
CA SER A 196 17.84 12.63 1.67
C SER A 196 16.55 12.90 0.89
N ARG A 197 15.99 11.89 0.22
CA ARG A 197 14.69 11.96 -0.47
C ARG A 197 13.53 11.76 0.52
N ARG A 198 13.70 10.93 1.55
CA ARG A 198 12.74 10.77 2.65
C ARG A 198 12.52 12.08 3.40
N GLU A 199 13.59 12.71 3.87
CA GLU A 199 13.49 13.99 4.58
C GLU A 199 13.07 15.14 3.65
N GLN A 200 13.46 15.14 2.37
CA GLN A 200 12.90 16.09 1.40
C GLN A 200 11.37 15.93 1.27
N SER A 201 10.85 14.69 1.26
CA SER A 201 9.41 14.42 1.20
C SER A 201 8.68 14.96 2.44
N LYS A 202 9.24 14.72 3.63
CA LYS A 202 8.69 15.16 4.93
C LYS A 202 8.71 16.69 5.07
N ILE A 203 9.79 17.34 4.66
CA ILE A 203 9.91 18.80 4.61
C ILE A 203 8.89 19.42 3.64
N VAL A 204 8.67 18.83 2.47
CA VAL A 204 7.68 19.33 1.51
C VAL A 204 6.26 19.09 1.99
N PHE A 205 5.95 17.93 2.59
CA PHE A 205 4.64 17.67 3.21
C PHE A 205 4.33 18.71 4.30
N THR A 206 5.26 18.94 5.22
CA THR A 206 5.10 19.88 6.33
C THR A 206 4.84 21.29 5.82
N LYS A 207 5.60 21.76 4.82
CA LYS A 207 5.37 23.08 4.20
C LYS A 207 4.00 23.20 3.52
N VAL A 208 3.49 22.15 2.89
CA VAL A 208 2.13 22.16 2.32
C VAL A 208 1.08 22.20 3.42
N ALA A 209 1.24 21.38 4.48
CA ALA A 209 0.36 21.38 5.65
C ALA A 209 0.30 22.76 6.34
N GLU A 210 1.45 23.37 6.63
CA GLU A 210 1.57 24.73 7.17
C GLU A 210 0.91 25.79 6.27
N SER A 211 1.09 25.68 4.94
CA SER A 211 0.51 26.62 3.97
C SER A 211 -1.02 26.56 3.91
N LEU A 212 -1.60 25.39 4.16
CA LEU A 212 -3.04 25.18 4.31
C LEU A 212 -3.52 25.49 5.75
N GLY A 213 -2.60 25.62 6.71
CA GLY A 213 -2.86 25.99 8.09
C GLY A 213 -3.06 24.83 9.06
N HIS A 214 -2.63 23.62 8.70
CA HIS A 214 -2.57 22.46 9.58
C HIS A 214 -1.32 22.49 10.46
N LEU A 215 -1.42 22.00 11.70
CA LEU A 215 -0.28 21.73 12.56
C LEU A 215 0.10 20.25 12.46
N VAL A 216 1.32 19.96 12.02
CA VAL A 216 1.92 18.62 12.12
C VAL A 216 2.40 18.41 13.55
N LEU A 217 1.88 17.37 14.22
CA LEU A 217 2.21 17.00 15.59
C LEU A 217 3.52 16.21 15.66
N GLY A 218 3.72 15.29 14.71
CA GLY A 218 4.92 14.46 14.65
C GLY A 218 4.89 13.42 13.53
N TRP A 219 6.03 12.77 13.34
CA TRP A 219 6.21 11.61 12.47
C TRP A 219 6.60 10.39 13.31
N ARG A 220 6.03 9.23 13.00
CA ARG A 220 6.28 7.94 13.64
C ARG A 220 6.79 6.96 12.59
N LEU A 221 7.94 6.32 12.82
CA LEU A 221 8.34 5.15 12.04
C LEU A 221 7.42 3.98 12.41
N VAL A 222 6.83 3.30 11.42
CA VAL A 222 6.04 2.08 11.67
C VAL A 222 7.00 0.92 11.80
N PRO A 223 7.03 0.18 12.93
CA PRO A 223 7.90 -0.98 13.07
C PRO A 223 7.38 -2.13 12.19
N THR A 224 8.23 -2.65 11.32
CA THR A 224 7.91 -3.77 10.43
C THR A 224 8.93 -4.89 10.53
N ASP A 225 8.53 -6.11 10.13
CA ASP A 225 9.41 -7.27 9.99
C ASP A 225 9.37 -7.80 8.55
N ASN A 226 10.47 -7.58 7.82
CA ASN A 226 10.60 -8.00 6.42
C ASN A 226 11.25 -9.38 6.24
N SER A 227 11.52 -10.12 7.32
CA SER A 227 12.20 -11.43 7.26
C SER A 227 11.44 -12.50 6.49
N GLY A 228 10.10 -12.40 6.41
CA GLY A 228 9.25 -13.31 5.66
C GLY A 228 9.15 -13.03 4.14
N LEU A 229 9.66 -11.90 3.65
CA LEU A 229 9.42 -11.44 2.26
C LEU A 229 10.28 -12.14 1.22
N GLY A 230 9.72 -12.36 0.03
CA GLY A 230 10.49 -12.68 -1.16
C GLY A 230 11.36 -11.50 -1.64
N LYS A 231 12.43 -11.80 -2.39
CA LYS A 231 13.46 -10.81 -2.78
C LYS A 231 12.89 -9.70 -3.65
N SER A 232 11.90 -10.03 -4.48
CA SER A 232 11.17 -9.12 -5.35
C SER A 232 10.39 -8.07 -4.56
N ALA A 233 9.75 -8.42 -3.44
CA ALA A 233 9.09 -7.48 -2.53
C ALA A 233 10.10 -6.68 -1.68
N LEU A 234 11.18 -7.32 -1.25
CA LEU A 234 12.26 -6.70 -0.46
C LEU A 234 13.06 -5.65 -1.27
N GLN A 235 13.22 -5.83 -2.59
CA GLN A 235 13.88 -4.85 -3.45
C GLN A 235 13.05 -3.57 -3.68
N THR A 236 11.72 -3.70 -3.59
CA THR A 236 10.75 -2.61 -3.80
C THR A 236 10.25 -1.99 -2.49
N GLU A 237 10.68 -2.52 -1.33
CA GLU A 237 10.20 -2.09 -0.01
C GLU A 237 10.41 -0.58 0.25
N PRO A 238 9.34 0.18 0.55
CA PRO A 238 9.45 1.58 0.96
C PRO A 238 9.74 1.71 2.46
N VAL A 239 10.24 2.88 2.88
CA VAL A 239 10.27 3.20 4.32
C VAL A 239 8.87 3.67 4.74
N ILE A 240 8.29 3.02 5.74
CA ILE A 240 6.91 3.23 6.15
C ILE A 240 6.86 4.14 7.38
N GLU A 241 6.40 5.38 7.19
CA GLU A 241 6.20 6.34 8.27
C GLU A 241 4.73 6.78 8.34
N GLN A 242 4.28 7.09 9.55
CA GLN A 242 3.00 7.74 9.82
C GLN A 242 3.23 9.21 10.19
N VAL A 243 2.35 10.10 9.73
CA VAL A 243 2.32 11.51 10.15
C VAL A 243 1.02 11.79 10.88
N PHE A 244 1.10 12.54 11.97
CA PHE A 244 -0.04 12.96 12.77
C PHE A 244 -0.19 14.48 12.74
N LEU A 245 -1.42 14.97 12.56
CA LEU A 245 -1.71 16.39 12.40
C LEU A 245 -3.14 16.75 12.78
N THR A 246 -3.40 18.03 13.06
CA THR A 246 -4.73 18.54 13.44
C THR A 246 -5.52 19.11 12.27
N ALA A 247 -6.83 19.29 12.46
CA ALA A 247 -7.67 20.10 11.59
C ALA A 247 -7.21 21.57 11.57
N THR A 248 -7.56 22.33 10.52
CA THR A 248 -7.36 23.78 10.50
C THR A 248 -8.68 24.53 10.69
N PRO A 249 -8.78 25.50 11.62
CA PRO A 249 -9.95 26.38 11.73
C PRO A 249 -10.01 27.43 10.61
N ARG A 250 -9.00 27.49 9.72
CA ARG A 250 -8.97 28.41 8.58
C ARG A 250 -9.88 27.98 7.43
N SER A 251 -10.22 26.69 7.35
CA SER A 251 -11.06 26.13 6.30
C SER A 251 -12.51 25.97 6.77
N LYS A 252 -13.46 26.14 5.84
CA LYS A 252 -14.88 25.84 6.05
C LYS A 252 -15.27 24.41 5.67
N ALA A 253 -14.36 23.70 4.99
CA ALA A 253 -14.54 22.30 4.65
C ALA A 253 -14.35 21.42 5.90
N ASP A 254 -15.02 20.26 5.96
CA ASP A 254 -14.87 19.32 7.07
C ASP A 254 -13.45 18.73 7.14
N PHE A 255 -13.09 18.12 8.27
CA PHE A 255 -11.71 17.63 8.49
C PHE A 255 -11.28 16.57 7.45
N GLU A 256 -12.19 15.72 6.98
CA GLU A 256 -11.88 14.74 5.94
C GLU A 256 -11.71 15.38 4.55
N GLN A 257 -12.50 16.41 4.24
CA GLN A 257 -12.31 17.24 3.05
C GLN A 257 -10.97 17.99 3.09
N GLN A 258 -10.59 18.53 4.27
CA GLN A 258 -9.27 19.14 4.47
C GLN A 258 -8.15 18.11 4.25
N MET A 259 -8.27 16.89 4.78
CA MET A 259 -7.30 15.81 4.58
C MET A 259 -7.23 15.33 3.12
N TYR A 260 -8.35 15.29 2.40
CA TYR A 260 -8.37 15.07 0.96
C TYR A 260 -7.57 16.14 0.23
N ILE A 261 -7.88 17.43 0.44
CA ILE A 261 -7.20 18.56 -0.20
C ILE A 261 -5.70 18.53 0.10
N LEU A 262 -5.31 18.35 1.37
CA LEU A 262 -3.91 18.23 1.79
C LEU A 262 -3.21 17.05 1.10
N ARG A 263 -3.80 15.85 1.09
CA ARG A 263 -3.19 14.68 0.44
C ARG A 263 -2.98 14.92 -1.05
N ARG A 264 -3.99 15.42 -1.76
CA ARG A 264 -3.95 15.68 -3.21
C ARG A 264 -2.87 16.72 -3.55
N VAL A 265 -2.83 17.86 -2.84
CA VAL A 265 -1.83 18.91 -3.08
C VAL A 265 -0.42 18.45 -2.70
N SER A 266 -0.26 17.75 -1.57
CA SER A 266 1.04 17.19 -1.14
C SER A 266 1.57 16.13 -2.11
N MET A 267 0.72 15.26 -2.66
CA MET A 267 1.15 14.29 -3.68
C MET A 267 1.75 15.00 -4.91
N VAL A 268 1.12 16.06 -5.41
CA VAL A 268 1.64 16.87 -6.54
C VAL A 268 2.95 17.56 -6.15
N ALA A 269 3.00 18.23 -5.00
CA ALA A 269 4.17 18.97 -4.54
C ALA A 269 5.41 18.08 -4.29
N ILE A 270 5.21 16.94 -3.63
CA ILE A 270 6.30 16.00 -3.29
C ILE A 270 6.82 15.31 -4.55
N ARG A 271 5.93 14.85 -5.46
CA ARG A 271 6.35 14.31 -6.76
C ARG A 271 7.18 15.32 -7.56
N ALA A 272 6.76 16.58 -7.62
CA ALA A 272 7.52 17.64 -8.28
C ALA A 272 8.90 17.86 -7.63
N ALA A 273 8.96 17.98 -6.30
CA ALA A 273 10.21 18.20 -5.57
C ALA A 273 11.21 17.03 -5.70
N LEU A 274 10.71 15.80 -5.69
CA LEU A 274 11.48 14.58 -5.89
C LEU A 274 11.88 14.33 -7.36
N ASN A 275 11.46 15.19 -8.30
CA ASN A 275 11.60 15.00 -9.75
C ASN A 275 10.97 13.70 -10.27
N LEU A 276 9.84 13.29 -9.68
CA LEU A 276 9.05 12.15 -10.15
C LEU A 276 8.26 12.55 -11.39
N HIS A 277 8.84 12.25 -12.54
CA HIS A 277 8.16 12.39 -13.82
C HIS A 277 7.00 11.40 -13.96
N HIS A 278 6.00 11.78 -14.76
CA HIS A 278 4.85 10.94 -15.04
C HIS A 278 5.25 9.85 -16.05
N GLY A 279 5.19 8.58 -15.66
CA GLY A 279 6.02 7.54 -16.27
C GLY A 279 7.46 7.70 -15.82
N GLY A 280 7.70 7.37 -14.55
CA GLY A 280 9.00 7.43 -13.89
C GLY A 280 8.98 6.64 -12.58
N VAL A 281 10.17 6.27 -12.09
CA VAL A 281 10.41 5.57 -10.81
C VAL A 281 9.53 6.13 -9.69
N ARG A 282 8.62 5.30 -9.15
CA ARG A 282 7.83 5.65 -7.97
C ARG A 282 8.58 5.24 -6.71
N ASP A 283 9.00 6.19 -5.89
CA ASP A 283 9.52 5.94 -4.55
C ASP A 283 8.76 6.72 -3.45
N PHE A 284 7.61 7.30 -3.78
CA PHE A 284 6.74 8.02 -2.86
C PHE A 284 5.25 7.77 -3.13
N TYR A 285 4.48 7.45 -2.09
CA TYR A 285 3.02 7.27 -2.15
C TYR A 285 2.35 7.52 -0.78
N ILE A 286 1.11 7.99 -0.80
CA ILE A 286 0.28 8.15 0.41
C ILE A 286 -0.86 7.13 0.35
N CYS A 287 -0.83 6.15 1.25
CA CYS A 287 -1.84 5.09 1.34
C CYS A 287 -3.18 5.68 1.79
N SER A 288 -3.16 6.35 2.94
CA SER A 288 -4.32 7.02 3.56
C SER A 288 -3.89 8.33 4.20
N LEU A 289 -4.83 9.26 4.33
CA LEU A 289 -4.73 10.47 5.17
C LEU A 289 -6.14 10.83 5.61
N SER A 290 -6.48 10.58 6.88
CA SER A 290 -7.85 10.70 7.41
C SER A 290 -7.85 10.80 8.94
N SER A 291 -8.90 11.41 9.48
CA SER A 291 -9.28 11.44 10.90
C SER A 291 -10.10 10.22 11.33
N ARG A 292 -10.59 9.43 10.37
CA ARG A 292 -11.54 8.33 10.58
C ARG A 292 -10.96 6.96 10.26
N THR A 293 -10.17 6.83 9.20
CA THR A 293 -9.64 5.54 8.74
C THR A 293 -8.13 5.55 8.51
N VAL A 294 -7.52 4.37 8.54
CA VAL A 294 -6.10 4.15 8.21
C VAL A 294 -5.92 2.82 7.48
N VAL A 295 -4.98 2.78 6.53
CA VAL A 295 -4.76 1.64 5.62
C VAL A 295 -3.37 1.07 5.83
N TYR A 296 -3.30 -0.16 6.33
CA TYR A 296 -2.08 -0.97 6.44
C TYR A 296 -2.06 -1.96 5.28
N LYS A 297 -1.09 -1.86 4.38
CA LYS A 297 -0.98 -2.72 3.19
C LYS A 297 0.45 -2.86 2.71
N GLY A 298 0.70 -3.75 1.75
CA GLY A 298 2.00 -3.84 1.08
C GLY A 298 2.04 -4.94 0.02
N GLN A 299 3.22 -5.17 -0.55
CA GLN A 299 3.50 -6.30 -1.44
C GLN A 299 3.71 -7.59 -0.62
N LEU A 300 2.62 -8.03 0.02
CA LEU A 300 2.55 -9.06 1.05
C LEU A 300 1.51 -10.12 0.67
N LYS A 301 1.68 -11.34 1.18
CA LYS A 301 0.59 -12.32 1.26
C LYS A 301 -0.42 -11.97 2.39
N PRO A 302 -1.62 -12.59 2.41
CA PRO A 302 -2.57 -12.47 3.52
C PRO A 302 -1.98 -12.86 4.88
N GLU A 303 -1.30 -14.01 4.92
CA GLU A 303 -0.60 -14.55 6.09
C GLU A 303 0.48 -13.60 6.62
N GLN A 304 1.24 -12.98 5.71
CA GLN A 304 2.30 -12.04 6.04
C GLN A 304 1.80 -10.70 6.60
N LEU A 305 0.54 -10.28 6.37
CA LEU A 305 0.11 -8.92 6.74
C LEU A 305 0.24 -8.64 8.25
N LYS A 306 -0.16 -9.61 9.10
CA LYS A 306 -0.08 -9.46 10.56
C LYS A 306 1.36 -9.55 11.07
N GLU A 307 2.19 -10.37 10.44
CA GLU A 307 3.59 -10.58 10.82
C GLU A 307 4.43 -9.37 10.41
N TYR A 308 4.26 -8.88 9.18
CA TYR A 308 4.94 -7.70 8.67
C TYR A 308 4.64 -6.45 9.51
N TYR A 309 3.38 -6.25 9.94
CA TYR A 309 2.97 -5.15 10.83
C TYR A 309 2.80 -5.58 12.30
N TYR A 310 3.65 -6.49 12.80
CA TYR A 310 3.50 -7.10 14.14
C TYR A 310 3.28 -6.11 15.29
N ALA A 311 3.98 -4.96 15.30
CA ALA A 311 3.92 -4.00 16.40
C ALA A 311 2.58 -3.26 16.50
N ASP A 312 1.87 -3.15 15.37
CA ASP A 312 0.60 -2.45 15.24
C ASP A 312 -0.56 -3.47 15.22
N LEU A 313 -0.63 -4.32 14.18
CA LEU A 313 -1.73 -5.29 14.02
C LEU A 313 -1.69 -6.42 15.06
N GLY A 314 -0.51 -6.74 15.60
CA GLY A 314 -0.35 -7.69 16.70
C GLY A 314 -0.73 -7.15 18.08
N ASN A 315 -0.94 -5.84 18.24
CA ASN A 315 -1.17 -5.22 19.55
C ASN A 315 -2.64 -5.33 20.00
N GLU A 316 -2.90 -5.79 21.22
CA GLU A 316 -4.25 -5.92 21.76
C GLU A 316 -5.00 -4.59 21.97
N ARG A 317 -4.28 -3.46 22.04
CA ARG A 317 -4.87 -2.11 22.05
C ARG A 317 -5.31 -1.65 20.66
N PHE A 318 -4.94 -2.36 19.59
CA PHE A 318 -5.34 -2.06 18.21
C PHE A 318 -6.76 -2.59 17.98
N THR A 319 -7.75 -1.74 18.30
CA THR A 319 -9.19 -2.00 18.19
C THR A 319 -9.84 -1.15 17.10
N SER A 320 -10.91 -1.65 16.50
CA SER A 320 -11.69 -0.90 15.50
C SER A 320 -13.14 -1.37 15.45
N TYR A 321 -14.05 -0.48 15.08
CA TYR A 321 -15.46 -0.78 14.86
C TYR A 321 -15.73 -1.29 13.43
N MET A 322 -14.81 -1.06 12.49
CA MET A 322 -14.87 -1.60 11.13
C MET A 322 -13.51 -2.07 10.62
N ALA A 323 -13.51 -3.02 9.69
CA ALA A 323 -12.34 -3.50 8.98
C ALA A 323 -12.73 -3.97 7.56
N LEU A 324 -12.24 -3.25 6.55
CA LEU A 324 -12.27 -3.66 5.14
C LEU A 324 -10.92 -4.29 4.82
N PHE A 325 -10.89 -5.56 4.43
CA PHE A 325 -9.65 -6.27 4.11
C PHE A 325 -9.61 -6.66 2.62
N PHE A 326 -8.40 -6.76 2.10
CA PHE A 326 -8.16 -7.09 0.70
C PHE A 326 -6.88 -7.92 0.53
N HIS A 327 -6.94 -8.83 -0.44
CA HIS A 327 -5.82 -9.65 -0.91
C HIS A 327 -5.71 -9.54 -2.43
N THR A 328 -4.58 -9.07 -2.95
CA THR A 328 -4.21 -9.27 -4.36
C THR A 328 -3.60 -10.66 -4.54
N LEU A 329 -4.24 -11.46 -5.41
CA LEU A 329 -4.13 -12.91 -5.65
C LEU A 329 -2.84 -13.65 -5.16
N ASP A 330 -2.98 -14.82 -4.51
CA ASP A 330 -1.91 -15.83 -4.24
C ASP A 330 -2.35 -17.29 -4.53
N HIS A 331 -1.48 -18.15 -5.08
CA HIS A 331 -1.78 -19.56 -5.42
C HIS A 331 -0.78 -20.48 -4.74
N TYR A 332 -1.31 -21.48 -4.03
CA TYR A 332 -0.51 -22.57 -3.49
C TYR A 332 -0.93 -23.87 -4.17
N LEU A 333 -0.08 -24.42 -5.04
CA LEU A 333 -0.34 -25.72 -5.68
C LEU A 333 0.14 -26.83 -4.74
N ILE A 334 -0.77 -27.32 -3.90
CA ILE A 334 -0.57 -28.58 -3.19
C ILE A 334 -0.71 -29.71 -4.21
N LEU A 335 0.41 -30.07 -4.83
CA LEU A 335 0.58 -31.36 -5.51
C LEU A 335 0.78 -32.44 -4.44
N ASP A 336 -0.31 -32.83 -3.77
CA ASP A 336 -0.34 -34.11 -3.06
C ASP A 336 -0.60 -35.25 -4.07
N ALA A 337 -0.06 -36.43 -3.79
CA ALA A 337 0.20 -37.42 -4.82
C ALA A 337 -0.92 -38.46 -4.96
N GLY A 338 -1.58 -38.44 -6.13
CA GLY A 338 -2.18 -39.64 -6.72
C GLY A 338 -3.69 -39.82 -6.54
N LEU A 339 -4.46 -39.38 -7.53
CA LEU A 339 -5.57 -40.18 -8.05
C LEU A 339 -5.82 -39.87 -9.54
N ASP A 340 -5.96 -40.90 -10.37
CA ASP A 340 -6.32 -40.75 -11.77
C ASP A 340 -7.82 -40.41 -11.91
N THR A 341 -8.17 -39.21 -12.36
CA THR A 341 -9.52 -38.95 -12.90
C THR A 341 -9.52 -37.82 -13.92
N TRP A 342 -10.42 -37.90 -14.89
CA TRP A 342 -10.40 -37.09 -16.11
C TRP A 342 -11.13 -35.75 -15.96
N GLY A 343 -10.50 -34.68 -16.42
CA GLY A 343 -11.12 -33.80 -17.41
C GLY A 343 -12.24 -32.84 -16.99
N GLU A 344 -12.07 -32.06 -15.92
CA GLU A 344 -12.84 -30.83 -15.72
C GLU A 344 -12.00 -29.58 -16.04
N LEU A 345 -12.39 -28.85 -17.08
CA LEU A 345 -11.68 -27.68 -17.59
C LEU A 345 -12.04 -26.41 -16.77
N ILE A 346 -11.63 -26.36 -15.51
CA ILE A 346 -11.92 -25.24 -14.60
C ILE A 346 -11.16 -23.98 -15.05
N HIS A 347 -11.80 -23.16 -15.88
CA HIS A 347 -11.26 -21.91 -16.39
C HIS A 347 -11.34 -20.79 -15.33
N SER A 348 -10.48 -20.90 -14.31
CA SER A 348 -10.26 -19.81 -13.34
C SER A 348 -9.71 -18.57 -14.04
N ARG A 349 -10.20 -17.38 -13.67
CA ARG A 349 -9.66 -16.10 -14.17
C ARG A 349 -8.59 -15.58 -13.21
N PHE A 350 -7.38 -15.43 -13.72
CA PHE A 350 -6.21 -14.98 -12.98
C PHE A 350 -6.00 -13.47 -13.16
N SER A 351 -5.31 -12.84 -12.20
CA SER A 351 -4.50 -11.65 -12.50
C SER A 351 -3.51 -12.08 -13.58
N THR A 352 -3.68 -11.51 -14.77
CA THR A 352 -3.10 -12.07 -15.99
C THR A 352 -1.81 -11.37 -16.40
N ASN A 353 -1.40 -10.32 -15.67
CA ASN A 353 -0.37 -9.37 -16.13
C ASN A 353 0.34 -8.54 -15.05
N THR A 354 -0.16 -8.41 -13.81
CA THR A 354 0.42 -7.45 -12.86
C THR A 354 1.82 -7.80 -12.40
N PHE A 355 2.79 -6.90 -12.61
CA PHE A 355 4.02 -6.91 -11.81
C PHE A 355 3.69 -6.41 -10.40
N PRO A 356 4.11 -7.12 -9.34
CA PRO A 356 3.72 -6.82 -7.97
C PRO A 356 4.35 -5.51 -7.47
N SER A 357 3.61 -4.76 -6.64
CA SER A 357 3.87 -3.31 -6.44
C SER A 357 3.18 -2.76 -5.19
N TRP A 358 3.95 -2.22 -4.25
CA TRP A 358 3.46 -1.77 -2.93
C TRP A 358 2.36 -0.70 -3.04
N ASP A 359 2.50 0.27 -3.94
CA ASP A 359 1.55 1.37 -4.14
C ASP A 359 0.23 0.94 -4.84
N ARG A 360 0.21 -0.25 -5.43
CA ARG A 360 -0.95 -0.81 -6.15
C ARG A 360 -1.75 -1.80 -5.33
N ALA A 361 -1.11 -2.47 -4.37
CA ALA A 361 -1.80 -3.30 -3.37
C ALA A 361 -3.01 -2.56 -2.78
N GLN A 362 -4.04 -3.29 -2.37
CA GLN A 362 -5.31 -2.76 -1.88
C GLN A 362 -5.49 -3.07 -0.37
N PRO A 363 -6.43 -2.44 0.37
CA PRO A 363 -7.40 -1.43 -0.05
C PRO A 363 -6.80 -0.11 -0.59
N MET A 364 -7.64 0.66 -1.26
CA MET A 364 -7.38 2.05 -1.61
C MET A 364 -7.86 2.99 -0.47
N ARG A 365 -8.39 4.19 -0.71
CA ARG A 365 -8.78 5.14 0.36
C ARG A 365 -10.22 4.93 0.81
N VAL A 366 -11.08 4.52 -0.10
CA VAL A 366 -12.51 4.27 0.10
C VAL A 366 -12.88 2.85 -0.32
N LEU A 367 -12.21 2.29 -1.34
CA LEU A 367 -12.59 1.04 -2.00
C LEU A 367 -11.58 -0.11 -1.80
N GLY A 368 -12.09 -1.34 -1.74
CA GLY A 368 -11.39 -2.55 -2.16
C GLY A 368 -12.20 -3.22 -3.27
N HIS A 369 -11.57 -3.58 -4.39
CA HIS A 369 -12.27 -3.94 -5.63
C HIS A 369 -11.95 -5.35 -6.12
N ASN A 370 -12.93 -6.26 -6.05
CA ASN A 370 -12.91 -7.53 -6.76
C ASN A 370 -13.63 -7.37 -8.10
N GLY A 371 -12.90 -7.49 -9.21
CA GLY A 371 -13.43 -7.34 -10.56
C GLY A 371 -12.44 -6.61 -11.47
N GLU A 372 -12.88 -6.30 -12.69
CA GLU A 372 -12.07 -5.60 -13.70
C GLU A 372 -12.93 -4.57 -14.44
N ILE A 373 -12.48 -3.31 -14.48
CA ILE A 373 -13.23 -2.21 -15.12
C ILE A 373 -12.95 -2.18 -16.63
N ASN A 374 -13.70 -3.01 -17.36
CA ASN A 374 -13.57 -3.17 -18.81
C ASN A 374 -13.78 -1.85 -19.60
N THR A 375 -14.48 -0.86 -19.05
CA THR A 375 -14.75 0.47 -19.64
C THR A 375 -13.64 1.51 -19.38
N LEU A 376 -12.64 1.21 -18.54
CA LEU A 376 -11.67 2.16 -17.95
C LEU A 376 -11.19 3.27 -18.91
N ARG A 377 -10.73 2.91 -20.12
CA ARG A 377 -10.14 3.88 -21.08
C ARG A 377 -11.15 4.94 -21.53
N GLY A 378 -12.45 4.63 -21.56
CA GLY A 378 -13.51 5.61 -21.79
C GLY A 378 -13.62 6.57 -20.61
N ASN A 379 -13.81 6.01 -19.42
CA ASN A 379 -14.15 6.73 -18.19
C ASN A 379 -13.00 7.64 -17.73
N VAL A 380 -11.74 7.21 -17.92
CA VAL A 380 -10.54 8.05 -17.73
C VAL A 380 -10.55 9.27 -18.66
N ASN A 381 -10.94 9.10 -19.92
CA ASN A 381 -10.97 10.21 -20.89
C ASN A 381 -12.15 11.15 -20.65
N TRP A 382 -13.32 10.62 -20.28
CA TRP A 382 -14.47 11.42 -19.85
C TRP A 382 -14.16 12.23 -18.59
N MET A 383 -13.54 11.63 -17.56
CA MET A 383 -13.11 12.37 -16.38
C MET A 383 -12.10 13.48 -16.72
N ARG A 384 -11.12 13.23 -17.60
CA ARG A 384 -10.21 14.29 -18.09
C ARG A 384 -10.95 15.43 -18.81
N ALA A 385 -12.00 15.14 -19.57
CA ALA A 385 -12.83 16.18 -20.17
C ALA A 385 -13.63 16.98 -19.11
N ARG A 386 -14.09 16.30 -18.05
CA ARG A 386 -14.81 16.90 -16.91
C ARG A 386 -13.90 17.76 -16.01
N GLU A 387 -12.61 17.40 -15.87
CA GLU A 387 -11.62 18.09 -15.01
C GLU A 387 -11.54 19.61 -15.24
N GLY A 388 -11.56 20.05 -16.49
CA GLY A 388 -11.51 21.48 -16.85
C GLY A 388 -12.75 22.28 -16.44
N LEU A 389 -13.86 21.60 -16.12
CA LEU A 389 -15.14 22.20 -15.74
C LEU A 389 -15.46 22.07 -14.24
N LEU A 390 -14.65 21.32 -13.47
CA LEU A 390 -14.90 21.01 -12.06
C LEU A 390 -15.09 22.26 -11.20
N LYS A 391 -16.19 22.26 -10.46
CA LYS A 391 -16.58 23.25 -9.44
C LYS A 391 -17.24 22.48 -8.30
N CYS A 392 -16.78 22.71 -7.09
CA CYS A 392 -17.36 22.18 -5.87
C CYS A 392 -17.37 23.33 -4.86
N LYS A 393 -18.51 23.60 -4.22
CA LYS A 393 -18.63 24.62 -3.17
C LYS A 393 -18.26 24.03 -1.80
N GLU A 394 -18.48 22.73 -1.67
CA GLU A 394 -18.44 21.92 -0.46
C GLU A 394 -17.00 21.77 0.04
N LEU A 395 -16.03 21.61 -0.89
CA LEU A 395 -14.59 21.69 -0.61
C LEU A 395 -14.09 23.10 -0.27
N GLY A 396 -14.92 24.15 -0.41
CA GLY A 396 -14.58 25.54 -0.08
C GLY A 396 -13.52 26.24 -0.98
N LEU A 397 -13.02 25.57 -2.02
CA LEU A 397 -11.88 26.03 -2.83
C LEU A 397 -12.26 27.01 -3.95
N SER A 398 -11.36 27.94 -4.25
CA SER A 398 -11.45 28.74 -5.48
C SER A 398 -11.21 27.91 -6.75
N LYS A 399 -11.66 28.40 -7.92
CA LYS A 399 -11.35 27.79 -9.23
C LYS A 399 -9.84 27.60 -9.47
N THR A 400 -9.01 28.46 -8.89
CA THR A 400 -7.54 28.41 -8.94
C THR A 400 -6.95 27.33 -8.03
N GLU A 401 -7.62 26.99 -6.93
CA GLU A 401 -7.17 25.95 -6.00
C GLU A 401 -7.69 24.57 -6.38
N MET A 402 -8.90 24.47 -6.94
CA MET A 402 -9.41 23.22 -7.55
C MET A 402 -8.42 22.65 -8.58
N LYS A 403 -7.74 23.51 -9.36
CA LYS A 403 -6.69 23.10 -10.30
C LYS A 403 -5.48 22.42 -9.64
N LYS A 404 -5.21 22.68 -8.35
CA LYS A 404 -4.11 22.04 -7.59
C LYS A 404 -4.43 20.58 -7.21
N LEU A 405 -5.69 20.15 -7.34
CA LEU A 405 -6.12 18.78 -7.07
C LEU A 405 -5.92 17.83 -8.27
N LEU A 406 -5.71 18.38 -9.48
CA LEU A 406 -5.65 17.65 -10.75
C LEU A 406 -4.29 16.96 -10.97
N PRO A 407 -4.23 15.88 -11.78
CA PRO A 407 -5.36 15.19 -12.43
C PRO A 407 -6.09 14.27 -11.43
N ILE A 408 -7.42 14.22 -11.47
CA ILE A 408 -8.25 13.41 -10.56
C ILE A 408 -7.85 11.94 -10.65
N VAL A 409 -7.78 11.43 -11.89
CA VAL A 409 -7.23 10.11 -12.22
C VAL A 409 -5.80 10.25 -12.70
N ASP A 410 -4.89 9.60 -11.99
CA ASP A 410 -3.49 9.46 -12.40
C ASP A 410 -3.42 8.48 -13.60
N ALA A 411 -2.75 8.82 -14.71
CA ALA A 411 -2.63 7.87 -15.82
C ALA A 411 -1.79 6.61 -15.48
N SER A 412 -1.26 6.53 -14.26
CA SER A 412 -0.42 5.44 -13.78
C SER A 412 -1.06 4.63 -12.62
N SER A 413 -2.29 4.94 -12.19
CA SER A 413 -3.05 4.05 -11.28
C SER A 413 -3.56 2.80 -12.01
N SER A 414 -3.84 1.72 -11.25
CA SER A 414 -4.66 0.60 -11.73
C SER A 414 -6.10 1.06 -12.01
N ASP A 415 -6.91 0.19 -12.60
CA ASP A 415 -8.35 0.43 -12.79
C ASP A 415 -9.05 0.78 -11.45
N SER A 416 -8.76 -0.02 -10.44
CA SER A 416 -9.27 0.04 -9.07
C SER A 416 -8.84 1.33 -8.37
N GLY A 417 -7.58 1.74 -8.55
CA GLY A 417 -7.07 3.02 -8.03
C GLY A 417 -7.59 4.24 -8.77
N SER A 418 -7.96 4.08 -10.05
CA SER A 418 -8.59 5.12 -10.86
C SER A 418 -10.03 5.36 -10.43
N PHE A 419 -10.78 4.28 -10.16
CA PHE A 419 -12.13 4.34 -9.61
C PHE A 419 -12.14 4.97 -8.21
N ASP A 420 -11.27 4.52 -7.29
CA ASP A 420 -11.14 5.09 -5.93
C ASP A 420 -10.91 6.61 -5.96
N GLY A 421 -10.06 7.10 -6.88
CA GLY A 421 -9.79 8.54 -7.04
C GLY A 421 -10.99 9.39 -7.49
N VAL A 422 -11.96 8.79 -8.18
CA VAL A 422 -13.21 9.44 -8.63
C VAL A 422 -14.31 9.27 -7.58
N LEU A 423 -14.44 8.09 -6.99
CA LEU A 423 -15.37 7.80 -5.88
C LEU A 423 -15.10 8.74 -4.70
N GLU A 424 -13.83 8.88 -4.31
CA GLU A 424 -13.41 9.79 -3.26
C GLU A 424 -13.71 11.25 -3.62
N LEU A 425 -13.52 11.67 -4.88
CA LEU A 425 -13.94 13.02 -5.31
C LEU A 425 -15.44 13.24 -5.12
N LEU A 426 -16.30 12.30 -5.53
CA LEU A 426 -17.75 12.43 -5.38
C LEU A 426 -18.17 12.50 -3.90
N VAL A 427 -17.61 11.63 -3.06
CA VAL A 427 -17.91 11.62 -1.62
C VAL A 427 -17.41 12.89 -0.93
N ARG A 428 -16.19 13.35 -1.21
CA ARG A 428 -15.66 14.60 -0.63
C ARG A 428 -16.31 15.86 -1.21
N ALA A 429 -16.93 15.77 -2.40
CA ALA A 429 -17.80 16.81 -2.95
C ALA A 429 -19.23 16.82 -2.37
N GLY A 430 -19.52 15.96 -1.37
CA GLY A 430 -20.77 15.99 -0.60
C GLY A 430 -21.80 14.93 -0.97
N ARG A 431 -21.51 14.01 -1.90
CA ARG A 431 -22.39 12.85 -2.15
C ARG A 431 -22.26 11.81 -1.05
N SER A 432 -23.33 11.07 -0.78
CA SER A 432 -23.23 9.89 0.08
C SER A 432 -22.48 8.76 -0.64
N LEU A 433 -21.86 7.83 0.11
CA LEU A 433 -21.16 6.68 -0.49
C LEU A 433 -22.10 5.80 -1.34
N PRO A 434 -23.33 5.44 -0.90
CA PRO A 434 -24.27 4.69 -1.75
C PRO A 434 -24.65 5.45 -3.02
N GLU A 435 -24.92 6.76 -2.94
CA GLU A 435 -25.26 7.61 -4.08
C GLU A 435 -24.12 7.69 -5.11
N ALA A 436 -22.88 7.86 -4.65
CA ALA A 436 -21.70 7.87 -5.51
C ALA A 436 -21.46 6.50 -6.17
N MET A 437 -21.67 5.40 -5.43
CA MET A 437 -21.60 4.04 -6.00
C MET A 437 -22.71 3.78 -7.02
N MET A 438 -23.96 4.18 -6.76
CA MET A 438 -25.08 4.06 -7.71
C MET A 438 -24.89 4.94 -8.96
N MET A 439 -24.15 6.04 -8.86
CA MET A 439 -23.80 6.90 -9.99
C MET A 439 -22.67 6.33 -10.85
N MET A 440 -21.70 5.62 -10.24
CA MET A 440 -20.54 5.05 -10.94
C MET A 440 -20.74 3.59 -11.40
N ILE A 441 -21.59 2.82 -10.71
CA ILE A 441 -21.96 1.44 -11.05
C ILE A 441 -23.49 1.30 -10.88
N PRO A 442 -24.28 1.80 -11.84
CA PRO A 442 -25.74 1.69 -11.79
C PRO A 442 -26.23 0.25 -12.02
N GLU A 443 -27.37 -0.11 -11.42
CA GLU A 443 -28.10 -1.34 -11.74
C GLU A 443 -28.58 -1.35 -13.22
N ALA A 444 -28.92 -2.52 -13.76
CA ALA A 444 -29.41 -2.67 -15.14
C ALA A 444 -30.88 -2.19 -15.32
N TRP A 445 -31.11 -0.90 -15.09
CA TRP A 445 -32.43 -0.29 -14.83
C TRP A 445 -33.39 -0.19 -16.03
N GLN A 446 -32.88 -0.03 -17.26
CA GLN A 446 -33.68 0.41 -18.42
C GLN A 446 -34.83 -0.54 -18.79
N ASN A 447 -34.62 -1.84 -18.67
CA ASN A 447 -35.59 -2.87 -19.09
C ASN A 447 -36.25 -3.61 -17.90
N ASP A 448 -35.87 -3.29 -16.66
CA ASP A 448 -36.51 -3.89 -15.49
C ASP A 448 -37.88 -3.27 -15.25
N LYS A 449 -38.93 -4.01 -15.61
CA LYS A 449 -40.33 -3.63 -15.42
C LYS A 449 -40.76 -3.59 -13.95
N ASN A 450 -40.05 -4.30 -13.07
CA ASN A 450 -40.35 -4.41 -11.64
C ASN A 450 -39.61 -3.34 -10.81
N MET A 451 -38.64 -2.64 -11.41
CA MET A 451 -37.93 -1.56 -10.73
C MET A 451 -38.88 -0.44 -10.30
N ASP A 452 -38.72 -0.03 -9.05
CA ASP A 452 -39.37 1.11 -8.42
C ASP A 452 -39.26 2.40 -9.29
N PRO A 453 -40.34 3.18 -9.46
CA PRO A 453 -40.32 4.36 -10.32
C PRO A 453 -39.30 5.44 -9.91
N ASP A 454 -39.16 5.71 -8.61
CA ASP A 454 -38.24 6.75 -8.11
C ASP A 454 -36.78 6.30 -8.26
N ARG A 455 -36.50 5.01 -8.02
CA ARG A 455 -35.20 4.40 -8.35
C ARG A 455 -34.89 4.48 -9.85
N ARG A 456 -35.87 4.19 -10.71
CA ARG A 456 -35.67 4.27 -12.18
C ARG A 456 -35.35 5.70 -12.61
N ALA A 457 -36.11 6.69 -12.10
CA ALA A 457 -35.88 8.11 -12.38
C ALA A 457 -34.51 8.60 -11.85
N LEU A 458 -34.04 8.09 -10.71
CA LEU A 458 -32.71 8.37 -10.17
C LEU A 458 -31.59 7.85 -11.10
N TYR A 459 -31.72 6.62 -11.61
CA TYR A 459 -30.74 6.08 -12.57
C TYR A 459 -30.80 6.74 -13.94
N GLU A 460 -31.99 7.14 -14.41
CA GLU A 460 -32.14 7.93 -15.64
C GLU A 460 -31.40 9.27 -15.49
N TYR A 461 -31.60 9.98 -14.38
CA TYR A 461 -30.87 11.20 -14.04
C TYR A 461 -29.35 10.99 -13.95
N PHE A 462 -28.89 9.91 -13.30
CA PHE A 462 -27.46 9.59 -13.24
C PHE A 462 -26.86 9.26 -14.61
N SER A 463 -27.59 8.57 -15.49
CA SER A 463 -27.12 8.25 -16.85
C SER A 463 -26.88 9.47 -17.74
N ALA A 464 -27.58 10.57 -17.46
CA ALA A 464 -27.35 11.87 -18.11
C ALA A 464 -26.14 12.63 -17.53
N LEU A 465 -25.62 12.21 -16.36
CA LEU A 465 -24.49 12.82 -15.67
C LEU A 465 -23.19 12.03 -15.80
N MET A 466 -23.23 10.70 -15.77
CA MET A 466 -22.05 9.85 -15.63
C MET A 466 -22.18 8.53 -16.39
N GLU A 467 -21.10 8.15 -17.06
CA GLU A 467 -20.91 6.88 -17.74
C GLU A 467 -20.48 5.74 -16.76
N PRO A 468 -20.95 4.49 -16.95
CA PRO A 468 -20.51 3.30 -16.20
C PRO A 468 -19.09 2.81 -16.55
#